data_AF-A0A1S3KAJ7-F1
#
_entry.id   AF-A0A1S3KAJ7-F1
#
_cell.length_a   1.000
_cell.length_b   1.000
_cell.length_c   1.000
_cell.angle_alpha   90.00
_cell.angle_beta   90.00
_cell.angle_gamma   90.00
#
_symmetry.space_group_name_H-M   'P 1'
#
loop_
_entity.id
_entity.type
_entity.pdbx_description
1 polymer ?
#
loop_
_entity_poly.entity_id
_entity_poly.type
_entity_poly.pdbx_seq_one_letter_code
_entity_poly.pdbx_strand_id
1 'polypeptide(L)'
;MAAKDPCDPNPCPETAPGHPIPCKSINGSTNFECVRPNGYCLYSNALHRQGEVWDIGCKQTCRCIKSSANFVYCQPKCQDWDGMPIPAGCILDPPKLGECCQNLNCDSLTPPP
;
A
#
# COMPACT_ATOMS: atom_id res chain seq x y z
N MET A 1 -34.09 -2.47 -26.49
CA MET A 1 -32.65 -2.83 -26.45
C MET A 1 -32.41 -3.52 -25.11
N ALA A 2 -31.88 -4.74 -25.08
CA ALA A 2 -31.53 -5.39 -23.82
C ALA A 2 -30.42 -4.57 -23.14
N ALA A 3 -30.54 -4.31 -21.83
CA ALA A 3 -29.44 -3.71 -21.07
C ALA A 3 -28.24 -4.67 -21.14
N LYS A 4 -27.09 -4.16 -21.60
CA LYS A 4 -25.85 -4.94 -21.58
C LYS A 4 -25.49 -5.23 -20.13
N ASP A 5 -25.10 -6.46 -19.84
CA ASP A 5 -24.72 -6.86 -18.49
C ASP A 5 -23.55 -5.97 -18.00
N PRO A 6 -23.67 -5.28 -16.86
CA PRO A 6 -22.65 -4.35 -16.38
C PRO A 6 -21.40 -5.05 -15.82
N CYS A 7 -21.43 -6.38 -15.69
CA CYS A 7 -20.31 -7.21 -15.28
C CYS A 7 -19.63 -7.94 -16.46
N ASP A 8 -19.99 -7.64 -17.72
CA ASP A 8 -19.41 -8.24 -18.93
C ASP A 8 -18.76 -7.20 -19.88
N PRO A 9 -17.41 -7.14 -19.99
CA PRO A 9 -16.42 -7.89 -19.19
C PRO A 9 -16.34 -7.38 -17.75
N ASN A 10 -15.85 -8.20 -16.82
CA ASN A 10 -15.80 -7.88 -15.39
C ASN A 10 -14.99 -6.60 -15.14
N PRO A 11 -15.62 -5.50 -14.69
CA PRO A 11 -14.92 -4.24 -14.44
C PRO A 11 -14.16 -4.22 -13.11
N CYS A 12 -14.29 -5.26 -12.27
CA CYS A 12 -13.67 -5.32 -10.96
C CYS A 12 -12.17 -5.64 -11.02
N PRO A 13 -11.38 -5.16 -10.04
CA PRO A 13 -9.94 -5.37 -10.06
C PRO A 13 -9.54 -6.85 -10.02
N GLU A 14 -8.45 -7.18 -10.70
CA GLU A 14 -7.85 -8.52 -10.68
C GLU A 14 -6.76 -8.62 -9.61
N THR A 15 -6.67 -9.78 -8.96
CA THR A 15 -5.68 -10.02 -7.90
C THR A 15 -4.69 -11.06 -8.35
N ALA A 16 -3.51 -10.61 -8.79
CA ALA A 16 -2.52 -11.45 -9.50
C ALA A 16 -3.14 -12.17 -10.74
N PRO A 17 -2.36 -12.86 -11.58
CA PRO A 17 -2.92 -13.53 -12.74
C PRO A 17 -3.88 -14.66 -12.28
N GLY A 18 -5.19 -14.47 -12.49
CA GLY A 18 -6.18 -15.56 -12.38
C GLY A 18 -7.18 -15.52 -11.20
N HIS A 19 -7.17 -14.51 -10.33
CA HIS A 19 -8.21 -14.36 -9.29
C HIS A 19 -9.00 -13.05 -9.46
N PRO A 20 -10.03 -13.02 -10.32
CA PRO A 20 -10.87 -11.84 -10.52
C PRO A 20 -11.82 -11.63 -9.34
N ILE A 21 -11.99 -10.37 -8.92
CA ILE A 21 -12.98 -10.00 -7.90
C ILE A 21 -14.39 -10.22 -8.46
N PRO A 22 -15.29 -10.92 -7.75
CA PRO A 22 -16.65 -11.14 -8.23
C PRO A 22 -17.42 -9.81 -8.37
N CYS A 23 -18.05 -9.61 -9.53
CA CYS A 23 -18.94 -8.49 -9.82
C CYS A 23 -20.40 -8.92 -9.63
N LYS A 24 -21.19 -8.06 -8.98
CA LYS A 24 -22.62 -8.28 -8.74
C LYS A 24 -23.43 -7.14 -9.36
N SER A 25 -24.27 -7.46 -10.34
CA SER A 25 -25.22 -6.50 -10.92
C SER A 25 -26.33 -6.15 -9.93
N ILE A 26 -26.69 -4.87 -9.85
CA ILE A 26 -27.76 -4.38 -8.98
C ILE A 26 -29.08 -4.45 -9.76
N ASN A 27 -29.96 -5.40 -9.40
CA ASN A 27 -31.31 -5.68 -9.96
C ASN A 27 -31.80 -4.69 -11.06
N GLY A 28 -31.46 -4.97 -12.32
CA GLY A 28 -32.02 -4.27 -13.49
C GLY A 28 -31.43 -2.87 -13.78
N SER A 29 -30.37 -2.46 -13.07
CA SER A 29 -29.62 -1.23 -13.33
C SER A 29 -28.40 -1.50 -14.21
N THR A 30 -27.84 -0.44 -14.80
CA THR A 30 -26.48 -0.44 -15.37
C THR A 30 -25.39 -0.39 -14.30
N ASN A 31 -25.77 -0.45 -13.02
CA ASN A 31 -24.87 -0.32 -11.89
C ASN A 31 -24.43 -1.70 -11.36
N PHE A 32 -23.18 -1.78 -10.88
CA PHE A 32 -22.56 -3.01 -10.38
C PHE A 32 -21.84 -2.77 -9.04
N GLU A 33 -21.63 -3.84 -8.28
CA GLU A 33 -20.87 -3.85 -7.05
C GLU A 33 -19.74 -4.88 -7.13
N CYS A 34 -18.51 -4.48 -6.84
CA CYS A 34 -17.39 -5.40 -6.69
C CYS A 34 -17.40 -6.00 -5.28
N VAL A 35 -17.65 -7.30 -5.21
CA VAL A 35 -17.76 -8.01 -3.93
C VAL A 35 -16.37 -8.42 -3.48
N ARG A 36 -15.86 -7.68 -2.49
CA ARG A 36 -14.59 -8.02 -1.84
C ARG A 36 -14.70 -9.38 -1.12
N PRO A 37 -13.86 -10.38 -1.47
CA PRO A 37 -13.82 -11.68 -0.80
C PRO A 37 -13.51 -11.58 0.70
N ASN A 38 -14.05 -12.53 1.47
CA ASN A 38 -13.70 -12.68 2.87
C ASN A 38 -12.21 -13.01 3.03
N GLY A 39 -11.59 -12.47 4.08
CA GLY A 39 -10.16 -12.67 4.35
C GLY A 39 -9.23 -11.69 3.63
N TYR A 40 -9.77 -10.72 2.87
CA TYR A 40 -8.99 -9.72 2.15
C TYR A 40 -9.36 -8.28 2.51
N CYS A 41 -8.40 -7.37 2.46
CA CYS A 41 -8.61 -5.94 2.39
C CYS A 41 -8.51 -5.49 0.93
N LEU A 42 -9.36 -4.55 0.52
CA LEU A 42 -9.25 -3.86 -0.76
C LEU A 42 -8.53 -2.53 -0.54
N TYR A 43 -7.40 -2.35 -1.20
CA TYR A 43 -6.61 -1.13 -1.20
C TYR A 43 -6.12 -0.80 -2.60
N SER A 44 -6.38 0.41 -3.09
CA SER A 44 -5.93 0.89 -4.40
C SER A 44 -6.19 -0.10 -5.56
N ASN A 45 -7.39 -0.69 -5.62
CA ASN A 45 -7.78 -1.71 -6.60
C ASN A 45 -6.97 -3.01 -6.55
N ALA A 46 -6.32 -3.31 -5.43
CA ALA A 46 -5.69 -4.60 -5.17
C ALA A 46 -6.30 -5.22 -3.90
N LEU A 47 -6.47 -6.54 -3.90
CA LEU A 47 -6.75 -7.25 -2.66
C LEU A 47 -5.45 -7.69 -2.00
N HIS A 48 -5.42 -7.52 -0.69
CA HIS A 48 -4.35 -8.01 0.16
C HIS A 48 -4.96 -8.94 1.20
N ARG A 49 -4.40 -10.14 1.36
CA ARG A 49 -4.84 -11.10 2.37
C ARG A 49 -4.69 -10.50 3.76
N GLN A 50 -5.54 -10.89 4.71
CA GLN A 50 -5.34 -10.50 6.10
C GLN A 50 -3.95 -10.93 6.57
N GLY A 51 -3.22 -9.98 7.15
CA GLY A 51 -1.83 -10.13 7.56
C GLY A 51 -0.81 -9.82 6.47
N GLU A 52 -1.19 -9.75 5.20
CA GLU A 52 -0.31 -9.41 4.09
C GLU A 52 0.26 -8.00 4.26
N VAL A 53 1.56 -7.89 3.99
CA VAL A 53 2.34 -6.66 4.02
C VAL A 53 2.83 -6.39 2.61
N TRP A 54 2.66 -5.17 2.13
CA TRP A 54 3.12 -4.75 0.81
C TRP A 54 3.70 -3.34 0.86
N ASP A 55 4.59 -3.06 -0.08
CA ASP A 55 5.24 -1.75 -0.20
C ASP A 55 4.61 -0.91 -1.29
N ILE A 56 4.42 0.38 -1.00
CA ILE A 56 4.04 1.39 -1.98
C ILE A 56 5.31 2.17 -2.34
N GLY A 57 6.13 1.57 -3.21
CA GLY A 57 7.44 2.08 -3.56
C GLY A 57 8.31 2.36 -2.33
N CYS A 58 8.98 3.51 -2.31
CA CYS A 58 9.76 3.98 -1.15
C CYS A 58 8.97 4.86 -0.16
N LYS A 59 7.64 5.02 -0.34
CA LYS A 59 6.85 5.93 0.49
C LYS A 59 6.44 5.29 1.82
N GLN A 60 5.74 4.17 1.74
CA GLN A 60 5.11 3.54 2.90
C GLN A 60 4.98 2.03 2.73
N THR A 61 4.98 1.33 3.85
CA THR A 61 4.65 -0.09 3.93
C THR A 61 3.25 -0.21 4.53
N CYS A 62 2.38 -0.94 3.85
CA CYS A 62 1.00 -1.15 4.25
C CYS A 62 0.78 -2.60 4.69
N ARG A 63 -0.21 -2.80 5.55
CA ARG A 63 -0.64 -4.11 6.03
C ARG A 63 -2.15 -4.20 6.10
N CYS A 64 -2.72 -5.32 5.65
CA CYS A 64 -4.13 -5.63 5.88
C CYS A 64 -4.28 -6.17 7.30
N ILE A 65 -4.76 -5.36 8.23
CA ILE A 65 -4.84 -5.71 9.65
C ILE A 65 -6.10 -6.53 9.94
N LYS A 66 -7.26 -6.07 9.46
CA LYS A 66 -8.55 -6.73 9.71
C LYS A 66 -9.41 -6.70 8.44
N SER A 67 -9.40 -7.80 7.69
CA SER A 67 -10.12 -7.90 6.43
C SER A 67 -11.63 -7.71 6.61
N SER A 68 -12.21 -8.24 7.69
CA SER A 68 -13.66 -8.11 7.93
C SER A 68 -14.15 -6.65 7.95
N ALA A 69 -13.30 -5.72 8.40
CA ALA A 69 -13.58 -4.29 8.47
C ALA A 69 -12.93 -3.45 7.34
N ASN A 70 -12.28 -4.10 6.37
CA ASN A 70 -11.43 -3.43 5.37
C ASN A 70 -10.31 -2.57 5.97
N PHE A 71 -9.80 -2.95 7.15
CA PHE A 71 -8.85 -2.12 7.86
C PHE A 71 -7.43 -2.38 7.38
N VAL A 72 -6.90 -1.41 6.63
CA VAL A 72 -5.52 -1.35 6.17
C VAL A 72 -4.80 -0.29 6.98
N TYR A 73 -3.61 -0.63 7.48
CA TYR A 73 -2.73 0.30 8.16
C TYR A 73 -1.47 0.49 7.33
N CYS A 74 -1.09 1.74 7.10
CA CYS A 74 0.13 2.08 6.40
C CYS A 74 1.01 2.97 7.26
N GLN A 75 2.32 2.76 7.18
CA GLN A 75 3.33 3.52 7.90
C GLN A 75 4.44 3.94 6.94
N PRO A 76 5.05 5.13 7.12
CA PRO A 76 6.17 5.56 6.30
C PRO A 76 7.32 4.55 6.40
N LYS A 77 7.99 4.30 5.27
CA LYS A 77 9.16 3.39 5.26
C LYS A 77 10.37 4.00 5.94
N CYS A 78 10.47 5.32 5.85
CA CYS A 78 11.62 6.07 6.29
C CYS A 78 11.25 6.97 7.46
N GLN A 79 12.24 7.20 8.32
CA GLN A 79 12.16 8.23 9.33
C GLN A 79 11.94 9.57 8.63
N ASP A 80 10.92 10.30 9.08
CA ASP A 80 10.76 11.68 8.69
C ASP A 80 11.77 12.51 9.49
N TRP A 81 12.72 13.08 8.77
CA TRP A 81 13.75 13.96 9.34
C TRP A 81 13.33 15.43 9.28
N ASP A 82 12.18 15.76 8.68
CA ASP A 82 11.69 17.13 8.59
C ASP A 82 11.21 17.59 9.98
N GLY A 83 11.70 18.75 10.42
CA GLY A 83 11.40 19.27 11.75
C GLY A 83 12.03 18.48 12.92
N MET A 84 12.84 17.45 12.67
CA MET A 84 13.59 16.76 13.72
C MET A 84 14.92 17.48 13.99
N PRO A 85 15.29 17.74 15.27
CA PRO A 85 16.57 18.35 15.60
C PRO A 85 17.71 17.39 15.25
N ILE A 86 18.48 17.76 14.22
CA ILE A 86 19.71 17.06 13.86
C ILE A 86 20.84 17.53 14.79
N PRO A 87 21.54 16.62 15.49
CA PRO A 87 22.63 17.01 16.37
C PRO A 87 23.75 17.71 15.60
N ALA A 88 24.39 18.70 16.23
CA ALA A 88 25.52 19.40 15.64
C ALA A 88 26.66 18.40 15.34
N GLY A 89 27.20 18.48 14.12
CA GLY A 89 28.21 17.54 13.61
C GLY A 89 27.64 16.38 12.80
N CYS A 90 26.34 16.10 12.88
CA CYS A 90 25.69 15.08 12.06
C CYS A 90 25.19 15.65 10.72
N ILE A 91 25.18 14.81 9.69
CA ILE A 91 24.61 15.10 8.36
C ILE A 91 23.65 13.98 7.92
N LEU A 92 22.69 14.29 7.05
CA LEU A 92 21.86 13.26 6.42
C LEU A 92 22.50 12.83 5.10
N ASP A 93 22.99 11.59 5.07
CA ASP A 93 23.46 10.98 3.84
C ASP A 93 22.26 10.61 2.95
N PRO A 94 22.38 10.80 1.63
CA PRO A 94 21.35 10.36 0.69
C PRO A 94 21.18 8.83 0.74
N PRO A 95 20.01 8.30 0.33
CA PRO A 95 19.79 6.85 0.28
C PRO A 95 20.83 6.18 -0.63
N LYS A 96 21.34 5.03 -0.20
CA LYS A 96 22.25 4.21 -1.01
C LYS A 96 21.49 3.55 -2.17
N LEU A 97 22.22 3.08 -3.18
CA LEU A 97 21.61 2.36 -4.30
C LEU A 97 20.84 1.12 -3.79
N GLY A 98 19.53 1.07 -4.08
CA GLY A 98 18.63 0.01 -3.63
C GLY A 98 17.96 0.25 -2.28
N GLU A 99 18.37 1.29 -1.55
CA GLU A 99 17.76 1.71 -0.29
C GLU A 99 16.77 2.86 -0.52
N CYS A 100 15.73 2.92 0.32
CA CYS A 100 14.72 3.98 0.24
C CYS A 100 15.02 5.19 1.14
N CYS A 101 15.77 4.99 2.23
CA CYS A 101 15.83 5.93 3.34
C CYS A 101 17.18 6.63 3.47
N GLN A 102 17.14 7.88 3.91
CA GLN A 102 18.33 8.64 4.29
C GLN A 102 18.84 8.18 5.65
N ASN A 103 20.16 8.18 5.81
CA ASN A 103 20.81 7.79 7.05
C ASN A 103 21.44 9.01 7.72
N LEU A 104 21.26 9.12 9.03
CA LEU A 104 21.96 10.10 9.83
C LEU A 104 23.38 9.63 10.10
N ASN A 105 24.36 10.44 9.73
CA ASN A 105 25.78 10.16 9.89
C ASN A 105 26.41 11.18 10.86
N CYS A 106 26.99 10.68 11.94
CA CYS A 106 27.59 11.47 13.03
C CYS A 106 29.07 11.12 13.27
N ASP A 107 29.74 10.51 12.29
CA ASP A 107 31.09 9.94 12.45
C ASP A 107 32.16 11.01 12.79
N SER A 108 31.89 12.27 12.45
CA SER A 108 32.70 13.46 12.78
C SER A 108 32.84 13.74 14.29
N LEU A 109 32.10 13.04 15.15
CA LEU A 109 32.15 13.17 16.61
C LEU A 109 33.15 12.22 17.28
N THR A 110 33.88 11.41 16.52
CA THR A 110 34.99 10.62 17.07
C THR A 110 36.23 11.54 17.20
N PRO A 111 36.70 11.85 18.42
CA PRO A 111 38.00 12.50 18.57
C PRO A 111 39.09 11.57 18.00
N PRO A 112 40.10 12.10 17.29
CA PRO A 112 41.21 11.28 16.83
C PRO A 112 41.90 10.60 18.03
N PRO A 113 42.40 9.36 17.86
CA PRO A 113 43.07 8.60 18.93
C PRO A 113 44.34 9.27 19.45
#